data_AF-A0A814DE09-F1
#
_entry.id   AF-A0A814DE09-F1
#
_cell.length_a   1.000
_cell.length_b   1.000
_cell.length_c   1.000
_cell.angle_alpha   90.00
_cell.angle_beta   90.00
_cell.angle_gamma   90.00
#
_symmetry.space_group_name_H-M   'P 1'
#
loop_
_entity.id
_entity.type
_entity.pdbx_description
1 polymer ?
#
loop_
_entity_poly.entity_id
_entity_poly.type
_entity_poly.pdbx_seq_one_letter_code
_entity_poly.pdbx_strand_id
1 'polypeptide(L)'
;MSTSSLFRKPFAPKKAPQREATTISPLQLDASERSREFLLDYTYAHMKIGSNYFTFDPETGDWYNESVGEQHGNKSKAKVMTSLSKDAQKIQKENLQLQEENNLLKVKNEILLDMVAEICSEYSLENKNNKRNN
;
A
#
# COMPACT_ATOMS: atom_id res chain seq x y z
N MET A 1 -84.77 19.01 19.21
CA MET A 1 -83.58 19.42 18.44
C MET A 1 -82.52 19.90 19.41
N SER A 2 -81.42 19.15 19.56
CA SER A 2 -80.22 19.61 20.27
C SER A 2 -79.02 19.01 19.54
N THR A 3 -78.34 19.85 18.75
CA THR A 3 -77.13 19.50 18.02
C THR A 3 -75.94 19.71 18.95
N SER A 4 -75.62 18.69 19.75
CA SER A 4 -74.41 18.69 20.56
C SER A 4 -73.18 18.60 19.66
N SER A 5 -72.53 19.73 19.43
CA SER A 5 -71.21 19.83 18.82
C SER A 5 -70.18 19.16 19.74
N LEU A 6 -69.78 17.93 19.39
CA LEU A 6 -68.83 17.08 20.14
C LEU A 6 -67.36 17.36 19.82
N PHE A 7 -67.05 18.39 19.04
CA PHE A 7 -65.67 18.74 18.66
C PHE A 7 -65.20 20.01 19.36
N ARG A 8 -64.90 19.92 20.67
CA ARG A 8 -64.33 21.04 21.44
C ARG A 8 -62.98 20.74 22.07
N LYS A 9 -62.04 20.22 21.29
CA LYS A 9 -60.60 20.48 21.40
C LYS A 9 -59.88 19.85 20.20
N PRO A 10 -59.11 20.60 19.39
CA PRO A 10 -58.26 20.00 18.37
C PRO A 10 -57.23 19.11 19.06
N PHE A 11 -57.02 17.91 18.53
CA PHE A 11 -55.98 16.98 18.97
C PHE A 11 -54.61 17.68 18.86
N ALA A 12 -54.04 18.08 19.99
CA ALA A 12 -52.74 18.72 20.09
C ALA A 12 -51.81 17.76 20.86
N PRO A 13 -51.10 16.85 20.16
CA PRO A 13 -50.17 15.95 20.83
C PRO A 13 -49.10 16.79 21.52
N LYS A 14 -48.81 16.48 22.79
CA LYS A 14 -47.76 17.17 23.55
C LYS A 14 -46.45 17.03 22.78
N LYS A 15 -45.70 18.13 22.62
CA LYS A 15 -44.37 18.09 22.03
C LYS A 15 -43.54 17.07 22.82
N ALA A 16 -42.95 16.10 22.12
CA ALA A 16 -42.01 15.18 22.72
C ALA A 16 -40.89 16.00 23.40
N PRO A 17 -40.41 15.59 24.59
CA PRO A 17 -39.28 16.25 25.21
C PRO A 17 -38.10 16.27 24.23
N GLN A 18 -37.31 17.34 24.27
CA GLN A 18 -36.13 17.47 23.43
C GLN A 18 -35.25 16.25 23.66
N ARG A 19 -34.95 15.51 22.58
CA ARG A 19 -33.95 14.43 22.66
C ARG A 19 -32.62 15.11 22.97
N GLU A 20 -32.15 14.94 24.20
CA GLU A 20 -30.74 15.11 24.55
C GLU A 20 -29.97 14.01 23.83
N ALA A 21 -29.69 14.23 22.54
CA ALA A 21 -28.79 13.37 21.81
C ALA A 21 -27.38 13.71 22.29
N THR A 22 -26.91 13.01 23.33
CA THR A 22 -25.47 12.87 23.57
C THR A 22 -24.90 12.10 22.39
N THR A 23 -24.58 12.80 21.30
CA THR A 23 -23.80 12.25 20.20
C THR A 23 -22.39 12.06 20.73
N ILE A 24 -22.15 10.94 21.39
CA ILE A 24 -20.81 10.54 21.81
C ILE A 24 -20.03 10.31 20.51
N SER A 25 -19.12 11.23 20.20
CA SER A 25 -18.31 11.11 19.01
C SER A 25 -17.35 9.92 19.17
N PRO A 26 -17.17 9.06 18.16
CA PRO A 26 -16.17 8.00 18.20
C PRO A 26 -14.75 8.52 18.46
N LEU A 27 -14.48 9.81 18.22
CA LEU A 27 -13.18 10.42 18.45
C LEU A 27 -12.92 10.76 19.94
N GLN A 28 -13.95 10.76 20.78
CA GLN A 28 -13.85 11.09 22.20
C GLN A 28 -13.72 9.85 23.09
N LEU A 29 -13.87 8.65 22.52
CA LEU A 29 -13.89 7.38 23.25
C LEU A 29 -12.60 6.60 23.05
N ASP A 30 -12.13 6.00 24.13
CA ASP A 30 -11.01 5.06 24.07
C ASP A 30 -11.42 3.76 23.32
N ALA A 31 -10.46 2.97 22.85
CA ALA A 31 -10.71 1.75 22.10
C ALA A 31 -11.61 0.76 22.87
N SER A 32 -11.41 0.59 24.18
CA SER A 32 -12.23 -0.29 25.01
C SER A 32 -13.67 0.21 25.19
N GLU A 33 -13.87 1.52 25.19
CA GLU A 33 -15.22 2.10 25.26
C GLU A 33 -15.91 1.97 23.91
N ARG A 34 -15.19 2.24 22.81
CA ARG A 34 -15.72 2.06 21.46
C ARG A 34 -16.13 0.63 21.14
N SER A 35 -15.36 -0.37 21.59
CA SER A 35 -15.75 -1.77 21.38
C SER A 35 -17.04 -2.09 22.08
N ARG A 36 -17.23 -1.58 23.30
CA ARG A 36 -18.45 -1.80 24.08
C ARG A 36 -19.65 -1.05 23.50
N GLU A 37 -19.51 0.23 23.18
CA GLU A 37 -20.63 1.08 22.74
C GLU A 37 -21.08 0.75 21.31
N PHE A 38 -20.14 0.46 20.41
CA PHE A 38 -20.44 0.20 19.00
C PHE A 38 -20.39 -1.28 18.62
N LEU A 39 -20.20 -2.17 19.60
CA LEU A 39 -20.00 -3.60 19.38
C LEU A 39 -18.89 -3.87 18.35
N LEU A 40 -17.86 -3.01 18.34
CA LEU A 40 -16.70 -3.13 17.47
C LEU A 40 -15.73 -4.15 18.06
N ASP A 41 -15.36 -5.14 17.27
CA ASP A 41 -14.36 -6.12 17.68
C ASP A 41 -12.96 -5.60 17.35
N TYR A 42 -12.21 -5.18 18.38
CA TYR A 42 -10.79 -4.81 18.26
C TYR A 42 -9.85 -6.01 18.51
N THR A 43 -10.36 -7.25 18.58
CA THR A 43 -9.54 -8.44 18.84
C THR A 43 -8.43 -8.64 17.81
N TYR A 44 -8.68 -8.28 16.54
CA TYR A 44 -7.71 -8.42 15.46
C TYR A 44 -7.58 -7.11 14.68
N ALA A 45 -6.33 -6.70 14.42
CA ALA A 45 -6.07 -5.58 13.54
C ALA A 45 -6.21 -6.05 12.09
N HIS A 46 -7.08 -5.39 11.32
CA HIS A 46 -7.27 -5.64 9.90
C HIS A 46 -6.72 -4.46 9.08
N MET A 47 -6.09 -4.76 7.94
CA MET A 47 -5.52 -3.76 7.04
C MET A 47 -5.85 -4.11 5.59
N LYS A 48 -6.30 -3.13 4.81
CA LYS A 48 -6.56 -3.29 3.38
C LYS A 48 -5.53 -2.49 2.58
N ILE A 49 -4.78 -3.16 1.71
CA ILE A 49 -3.84 -2.50 0.78
C ILE A 49 -4.22 -2.92 -0.64
N GLY A 50 -4.77 -1.99 -1.41
CA GLY A 50 -5.31 -2.26 -2.75
C GLY A 50 -6.46 -3.27 -2.67
N SER A 51 -6.30 -4.41 -3.37
CA SER A 51 -7.26 -5.51 -3.37
C SER A 51 -7.01 -6.57 -2.29
N ASN A 52 -5.94 -6.43 -1.50
CA ASN A 52 -5.55 -7.41 -0.50
C ASN A 52 -6.08 -7.05 0.88
N TYR A 53 -6.54 -8.05 1.62
CA TYR A 53 -6.91 -7.95 3.03
C TYR A 53 -5.88 -8.67 3.89
N PHE A 54 -5.42 -7.99 4.93
CA PHE A 54 -4.46 -8.51 5.90
C PHE A 54 -5.07 -8.48 7.29
N THR A 55 -4.75 -9.49 8.08
CA THR A 55 -5.12 -9.54 9.49
C THR A 55 -3.91 -9.87 10.34
N PHE A 56 -3.82 -9.25 11.51
CA PHE A 56 -2.75 -9.45 12.47
C PHE A 56 -3.08 -10.61 13.41
N ASP A 57 -2.16 -11.55 13.55
CA ASP A 57 -2.25 -12.64 14.52
C ASP A 57 -1.51 -12.24 15.82
N PRO A 58 -2.22 -11.94 16.92
CA PRO A 58 -1.60 -11.45 18.16
C PRO A 58 -0.69 -12.45 18.86
N GLU A 59 -0.90 -13.76 18.63
CA GLU A 59 -0.10 -14.81 19.26
C GLU A 59 1.26 -14.97 18.57
N THR A 60 1.28 -14.86 17.24
CA THR A 60 2.51 -14.98 16.45
C THR A 60 3.19 -13.64 16.16
N GLY A 61 2.47 -12.53 16.26
CA GLY A 61 2.93 -11.19 15.87
C GLY A 61 3.07 -11.00 14.35
N ASP A 62 2.56 -11.94 13.56
CA ASP A 62 2.66 -11.94 12.10
C ASP A 62 1.39 -11.40 11.44
N TRP A 63 1.54 -10.79 10.27
CA TRP A 63 0.41 -10.47 9.39
C TRP A 63 0.12 -11.65 8.44
N TYR A 64 -1.16 -11.97 8.23
CA TYR A 64 -1.62 -12.95 7.26
C TYR A 64 -2.52 -12.30 6.22
N ASN A 65 -2.42 -12.75 4.96
CA ASN A 65 -3.25 -12.25 3.87
C ASN A 65 -4.46 -13.18 3.71
N GLU A 66 -5.66 -12.62 3.83
CA GLU A 66 -6.93 -13.32 3.77
C GLU A 66 -7.33 -13.66 2.32
N SER A 67 -6.93 -12.83 1.35
CA SER A 67 -7.27 -13.01 -0.08
C SER A 67 -6.59 -14.20 -0.77
N VAL A 68 -5.67 -14.93 -0.12
CA VAL A 68 -5.05 -16.15 -0.68
C VAL A 68 -5.81 -17.43 -0.29
N GLY A 69 -6.93 -17.33 0.43
CA GLY A 69 -7.62 -18.47 1.05
C GLY A 69 -8.88 -19.01 0.36
N GLU A 70 -9.31 -18.49 -0.80
CA GLU A 70 -10.51 -18.99 -1.49
C GLU A 70 -10.15 -19.87 -2.69
N GLN A 71 -9.68 -21.09 -2.43
CA GLN A 71 -10.06 -22.31 -3.16
C GLN A 71 -9.55 -23.52 -2.36
N HIS A 72 -10.46 -24.42 -1.97
CA HIS A 72 -10.18 -25.74 -1.40
C HIS A 72 -9.53 -25.81 0.00
N GLY A 73 -10.38 -25.91 1.03
CA GLY A 73 -10.35 -27.01 2.01
C GLY A 73 -9.19 -27.13 3.01
N ASN A 74 -8.10 -26.37 2.88
CA ASN A 74 -6.98 -26.40 3.82
C ASN A 74 -6.60 -24.97 4.19
N LYS A 75 -7.00 -24.53 5.39
CA LYS A 75 -6.59 -23.26 6.01
C LYS A 75 -5.09 -23.30 6.34
N SER A 76 -4.25 -23.29 5.32
CA SER A 76 -2.85 -22.95 5.51
C SER A 76 -2.81 -21.43 5.67
N LYS A 77 -2.62 -20.97 6.91
CA LYS A 77 -2.21 -19.59 7.20
C LYS A 77 -0.91 -19.35 6.42
N ALA A 78 -1.00 -18.87 5.19
CA ALA A 78 0.17 -18.56 4.38
C ALA A 78 0.82 -17.32 5.02
N LYS A 79 1.79 -17.57 5.90
CA LYS A 79 2.60 -16.54 6.56
C LYS A 79 3.09 -15.57 5.46
N VAL A 80 2.58 -14.34 5.46
CA VAL A 80 2.88 -13.31 4.45
C VAL A 80 4.38 -13.05 4.40
N MET A 81 5.08 -13.23 5.52
CA MET A 81 6.54 -13.17 5.55
C MET A 81 7.19 -14.12 4.53
N THR A 82 6.63 -15.29 4.24
CA THR A 82 7.27 -16.26 3.34
C THR A 82 7.08 -15.97 1.85
N SER A 83 5.90 -15.50 1.42
CA SER A 83 5.68 -15.11 0.02
C SER A 83 6.31 -13.75 -0.29
N LEU A 84 6.13 -12.77 0.60
CA LEU A 84 6.77 -11.47 0.47
C LEU A 84 8.30 -11.57 0.54
N SER A 85 8.85 -12.47 1.37
CA SER A 85 10.31 -12.72 1.37
C SER A 85 10.78 -13.41 0.09
N LYS A 86 10.00 -14.30 -0.51
CA LYS A 86 10.37 -14.93 -1.79
C LYS A 86 10.37 -13.90 -2.93
N ASP A 87 9.35 -13.05 -2.99
CA ASP A 87 9.28 -11.99 -4.00
C ASP A 87 10.38 -10.94 -3.77
N ALA A 88 10.62 -10.56 -2.52
CA ALA A 88 11.73 -9.67 -2.17
C ALA A 88 13.10 -10.28 -2.51
N GLN A 89 13.31 -11.57 -2.27
CA GLN A 89 14.53 -12.29 -2.66
C GLN A 89 14.70 -12.35 -4.17
N LYS A 90 13.62 -12.55 -4.93
CA LYS A 90 13.65 -12.53 -6.40
C LYS A 90 14.04 -11.14 -6.91
N ILE A 91 13.39 -10.10 -6.41
CA ILE A 91 13.68 -8.70 -6.75
C ILE A 91 15.13 -8.35 -6.40
N GLN A 92 15.62 -8.80 -5.24
CA GLN A 92 17.00 -8.55 -4.82
C GLN A 92 18.01 -9.22 -5.77
N LYS A 93 17.74 -10.45 -6.21
CA LYS A 93 18.60 -11.14 -7.20
C LYS A 93 18.59 -10.43 -8.56
N GLU A 94 17.42 -10.04 -9.05
CA GLU A 94 17.31 -9.29 -10.31
C GLU A 94 18.04 -7.94 -10.23
N ASN A 95 17.92 -7.22 -9.11
CA ASN A 95 18.62 -5.95 -8.92
C ASN A 95 20.14 -6.13 -8.93
N LEU A 96 20.65 -7.17 -8.27
CA LEU A 96 22.07 -7.50 -8.27
C LEU A 96 22.58 -7.81 -9.68
N GLN A 97 21.84 -8.62 -10.45
CA GLN A 97 22.19 -8.93 -11.85
C GLN A 97 22.20 -7.67 -12.73
N LEU A 98 21.19 -6.82 -12.59
CA LEU A 98 21.12 -5.55 -13.32
C LEU A 98 22.27 -4.60 -12.94
N GLN A 99 22.67 -4.59 -11.67
CA GLN A 99 23.79 -3.79 -11.20
C GLN A 99 25.13 -4.28 -11.78
N GLU A 100 25.34 -5.60 -11.83
CA GLU A 100 26.51 -6.20 -12.47
C GLU A 100 26.57 -5.89 -13.97
N GLU A 101 25.45 -6.03 -14.67
CA GLU A 101 25.35 -5.67 -16.10
C GLU A 101 25.63 -4.18 -16.31
N ASN A 102 25.06 -3.31 -15.48
CA ASN A 102 25.28 -1.87 -15.56
C ASN A 102 26.76 -1.51 -15.37
N ASN A 103 27.43 -2.14 -14.40
CA ASN A 103 28.85 -1.94 -14.17
C ASN A 103 29.70 -2.41 -15.37
N LEU A 104 29.37 -3.59 -15.94
CA LEU A 104 30.04 -4.10 -17.13
C LEU A 104 29.87 -3.16 -18.33
N LEU A 105 28.66 -2.64 -18.55
CA LEU A 105 28.36 -1.71 -19.63
C LEU A 105 29.14 -0.40 -19.46
N LYS A 106 29.25 0.13 -18.23
CA LYS A 106 30.08 1.31 -17.95
C LYS A 106 31.53 1.07 -18.34
N VAL A 107 32.14 -0.04 -17.90
CA VAL A 107 33.53 -0.37 -18.25
C VAL A 107 33.71 -0.50 -19.77
N LYS A 108 32.77 -1.15 -20.46
CA LYS A 108 32.81 -1.25 -21.93
C LYS A 108 32.75 0.12 -22.60
N ASN A 109 31.91 1.02 -22.10
CA ASN A 109 31.83 2.38 -22.63
C ASN A 109 33.14 3.16 -22.42
N GLU A 110 33.75 3.09 -21.25
CA GLU A 110 35.04 3.75 -21.00
C GLU A 110 36.13 3.24 -21.96
N ILE A 111 36.25 1.92 -22.13
CA ILE A 111 37.23 1.33 -23.07
C ILE A 111 36.94 1.78 -24.51
N LEU A 112 35.67 1.80 -24.92
CA LEU A 112 35.29 2.26 -26.26
C LEU A 112 35.62 3.75 -26.46
N LEU A 113 35.42 4.58 -25.45
CA LEU A 113 35.78 5.99 -25.50
C LEU A 113 37.30 6.18 -25.62
N ASP A 114 38.09 5.41 -24.87
CA ASP A 114 39.55 5.43 -24.96
C ASP A 114 40.04 5.02 -26.36
N MET A 115 39.51 3.92 -26.91
CA MET A 115 39.87 3.46 -28.26
C MET A 115 39.49 4.49 -29.34
N VAL A 116 38.33 5.12 -29.23
CA VAL A 116 37.92 6.18 -30.17
C VAL A 116 38.83 7.41 -30.04
N ALA A 117 39.17 7.81 -28.81
CA ALA A 117 40.08 8.92 -28.58
C ALA A 117 41.47 8.65 -29.17
N GLU A 118 41.99 7.42 -29.05
CA GLU A 118 43.25 6.98 -29.63
C GLU A 118 43.23 7.09 -31.17
N ILE A 119 42.21 6.50 -31.82
CA ILE A 119 42.03 6.57 -33.28
C ILE A 119 41.92 8.03 -33.77
N CYS A 120 41.15 8.86 -33.06
CA CYS A 120 41.02 10.28 -33.41
C CYS A 120 42.36 11.04 -33.27
N SER A 121 43.17 10.69 -32.27
CA SER A 121 44.50 11.26 -32.07
C SER A 121 45.45 10.87 -33.20
N GLU A 122 45.52 9.58 -33.54
CA GLU A 122 46.33 9.05 -34.64
C GLU A 122 45.98 9.72 -35.97
N TYR A 123 44.68 9.78 -36.30
CA TYR A 123 44.20 10.45 -37.51
C TYR A 123 44.54 11.94 -37.53
N SER A 124 44.47 12.63 -36.39
CA SER A 124 44.86 14.04 -36.27
C SER A 124 46.35 14.23 -36.53
N LEU A 125 47.19 13.34 -36.01
CA LEU A 125 48.65 13.37 -36.21
C LEU A 125 49.03 13.10 -37.67
N GLU A 126 48.43 12.09 -38.29
CA GLU A 126 48.68 11.75 -39.69
C GLU A 126 48.32 12.90 -40.64
N ASN A 127 47.16 13.53 -40.42
CA ASN A 127 46.75 14.71 -41.19
C ASN A 127 47.70 15.90 -41.00
N LYS A 128 48.21 16.13 -39.79
CA LYS A 128 49.20 17.18 -39.53
C LYS A 128 50.51 16.89 -40.25
N ASN A 129 50.96 15.63 -40.27
CA ASN A 129 52.19 15.23 -40.95
C ASN A 129 52.07 15.35 -42.47
N ASN A 130 50.96 14.91 -43.06
CA ASN A 130 50.69 15.08 -44.50
C ASN A 130 50.66 16.55 -44.93
N LYS A 131 50.12 17.45 -44.08
CA LYS A 131 50.15 18.91 -44.34
C LYS A 131 51.54 19.54 -44.23
N ARG A 132 52.49 18.92 -43.53
CA ARG A 132 53.87 19.43 -43.42
C ARG A 132 54.77 18.97 -44.58
N ASN A 133 54.40 17.87 -45.23
CA ASN A 133 55.20 17.23 -46.28
C ASN A 133 54.78 17.65 -47.71
N ASN A 134 53.73 18.46 -47.84
CA ASN A 134 53.29 19.15 -49.07
C ASN A 134 53.53 20.65 -48.92
#